data_AF-A0A2E5T1S7-F1
#
_entry.id   AF-A0A2E5T1S7-F1
#
_cell.length_a   1.000
_cell.length_b   1.000
_cell.length_c   1.000
_cell.angle_alpha   90.00
_cell.angle_beta   90.00
_cell.angle_gamma   90.00
#
_symmetry.space_group_name_H-M   'P 1'
#
loop_
_entity.id
_entity.type
_entity.pdbx_description
1 polymer ?
#
loop_
_entity_poly.entity_id
_entity_poly.type
_entity_poly.pdbx_seq_one_letter_code
_entity_poly.pdbx_strand_id
1 'polypeptide(L)'
;MSQEKNSALGVYHTNLRNIGLYSSISVALVTLSDKRILKNETVNNSILILGIVSLIISFILTGELREYSEDNKNISDKLKYIIRMIKYIIIILLIMLFYSSMRRFGIIK
;
A
#
# COMPACT_ATOMS: atom_id res chain seq x y z
N MET A 1 -21.50 23.04 -9.88
CA MET A 1 -20.84 23.07 -8.56
C MET A 1 -21.06 21.82 -7.70
N SER A 2 -22.25 21.16 -7.71
CA SER A 2 -22.48 19.92 -6.97
C SER A 2 -21.93 18.66 -7.65
N GLN A 3 -21.99 18.57 -8.99
CA GLN A 3 -21.49 17.40 -9.74
C GLN A 3 -19.96 17.24 -9.66
N GLU A 4 -19.19 18.32 -9.75
CA GLU A 4 -17.72 18.28 -9.60
C GLU A 4 -17.30 17.85 -8.19
N LYS A 5 -17.99 18.33 -7.15
CA LYS A 5 -17.74 17.89 -5.75
C LYS A 5 -18.03 16.40 -5.54
N ASN A 6 -19.08 15.88 -6.19
CA ASN A 6 -19.41 14.46 -6.09
C ASN A 6 -18.43 13.56 -6.84
N SER A 7 -17.97 13.99 -8.02
CA SER A 7 -16.89 13.33 -8.77
C SER A 7 -15.60 13.27 -7.94
N ALA A 8 -15.25 14.40 -7.32
CA ALA A 8 -14.06 14.55 -6.51
C ALA A 8 -14.00 13.60 -5.31
N LEU A 9 -15.10 13.54 -4.55
CA LEU A 9 -15.25 12.60 -3.44
C LEU A 9 -15.25 11.15 -3.92
N GLY A 10 -15.82 10.86 -5.10
CA GLY A 10 -15.81 9.53 -5.71
C GLY A 10 -14.40 9.01 -6.00
N VAL A 11 -13.55 9.85 -6.60
CA VAL A 11 -12.14 9.52 -6.85
C VAL A 11 -11.39 9.30 -5.54
N TYR A 12 -11.59 10.19 -4.56
CA TYR A 12 -10.99 10.05 -3.23
C TYR A 12 -11.33 8.71 -2.56
N HIS A 13 -12.62 8.36 -2.48
CA HIS A 13 -13.06 7.12 -1.85
C HIS A 13 -12.57 5.89 -2.61
N THR A 14 -12.53 5.95 -3.95
CA THR A 14 -12.03 4.85 -4.78
C THR A 14 -10.54 4.60 -4.53
N ASN A 15 -9.73 5.67 -4.50
CA ASN A 15 -8.30 5.55 -4.21
C ASN A 15 -8.05 5.06 -2.79
N LEU A 16 -8.77 5.58 -1.79
CA LEU A 16 -8.67 5.09 -0.41
C LEU A 16 -9.02 3.59 -0.31
N ARG A 17 -10.08 3.15 -0.98
CA ARG A 17 -10.48 1.74 -1.05
C ARG A 17 -9.39 0.89 -1.70
N ASN A 18 -8.82 1.36 -2.80
CA ASN A 18 -7.78 0.64 -3.52
C ASN A 18 -6.49 0.53 -2.69
N ILE A 19 -6.09 1.60 -1.99
CA ILE A 19 -4.95 1.56 -1.05
C ILE A 19 -5.18 0.48 0.01
N GLY A 20 -6.37 0.45 0.63
CA GLY A 20 -6.73 -0.57 1.61
C GLY A 20 -6.70 -2.00 1.04
N LEU A 21 -7.24 -2.19 -0.16
CA LEU A 21 -7.29 -3.47 -0.86
C LEU A 21 -5.88 -4.00 -1.14
N TYR A 22 -5.05 -3.21 -1.82
CA TYR A 22 -3.70 -3.62 -2.21
C TYR A 22 -2.78 -3.81 -0.99
N SER A 23 -2.95 -3.02 0.07
CA SER A 23 -2.21 -3.22 1.32
C SER A 23 -2.61 -4.53 2.00
N SER A 24 -3.91 -4.86 2.01
CA SER A 24 -4.42 -6.11 2.60
C SER A 24 -3.95 -7.33 1.82
N ILE A 25 -4.01 -7.27 0.49
CA ILE A 25 -3.48 -8.31 -0.41
C ILE A 25 -1.98 -8.49 -0.16
N SER A 26 -1.23 -7.39 -0.05
CA SER A 26 0.20 -7.43 0.24
C SER A 26 0.51 -8.21 1.52
N VAL A 27 -0.12 -7.82 2.63
CA VAL A 27 0.09 -8.47 3.93
C VAL A 27 -0.27 -9.95 3.87
N ALA A 28 -1.38 -10.30 3.23
CA ALA A 28 -1.79 -11.69 3.07
C ALA A 28 -0.75 -12.50 2.30
N LEU A 29 -0.32 -12.03 1.11
CA LEU A 29 0.65 -12.73 0.27
C LEU A 29 2.01 -12.88 0.96
N VAL A 30 2.53 -11.80 1.55
CA VAL A 30 3.79 -11.84 2.30
C VAL A 30 3.71 -12.87 3.42
N THR A 31 2.63 -12.88 4.20
CA THR A 31 2.43 -13.84 5.29
C THR A 31 2.35 -15.28 4.79
N LEU A 32 1.65 -15.52 3.67
CA LEU A 32 1.58 -16.84 3.04
C LEU A 32 2.96 -17.33 2.59
N SER A 33 3.77 -16.43 2.00
CA SER A 33 5.13 -16.73 1.55
C SER A 33 6.09 -17.04 2.70
N ASP A 34 6.03 -16.26 3.78
CA ASP A 34 6.89 -16.42 4.94
C ASP A 34 6.63 -17.74 5.68
N LYS A 35 5.35 -18.11 5.80
CA LYS A 35 4.94 -19.39 6.38
C LYS A 35 5.27 -20.61 5.51
N ARG A 36 5.82 -20.41 4.30
CA ARG A 36 6.15 -21.48 3.33
C ARG A 36 5.02 -22.50 3.15
N ILE A 37 3.78 -22.02 3.07
CA ILE A 37 2.58 -22.88 2.98
C ILE A 37 2.64 -23.75 1.72
N LEU A 38 3.28 -23.24 0.66
CA LEU A 38 3.56 -24.00 -0.54
C LEU A 38 4.94 -24.66 -0.41
N LYS A 39 5.05 -25.93 -0.82
CA LYS A 39 6.32 -26.68 -0.75
C LYS A 39 7.41 -26.14 -1.69
N ASN A 40 7.01 -25.45 -2.77
CA ASN A 40 7.94 -24.95 -3.78
C ASN A 40 8.47 -23.56 -3.41
N GLU A 41 9.79 -23.45 -3.23
CA GLU A 41 10.45 -22.20 -2.84
C GLU A 41 10.30 -21.10 -3.89
N THR A 42 10.40 -21.43 -5.17
CA THR A 42 10.18 -20.47 -6.27
C THR A 42 8.79 -19.87 -6.21
N VAL A 43 7.77 -20.68 -5.90
CA VAL A 43 6.39 -20.18 -5.79
C VAL A 43 6.23 -19.26 -4.58
N ASN A 44 6.83 -19.59 -3.43
CA ASN A 44 6.81 -18.69 -2.28
C ASN A 44 7.53 -17.36 -2.61
N ASN A 45 8.66 -17.40 -3.31
CA ASN A 45 9.36 -16.19 -3.72
C ASN A 45 8.52 -15.34 -4.67
N SER A 46 7.83 -15.95 -5.63
CA SER A 46 6.87 -15.24 -6.51
C SER A 46 5.73 -14.59 -5.72
N ILE A 47 5.18 -15.28 -4.72
CA ILE A 47 4.14 -14.73 -3.82
C ILE A 47 4.69 -13.54 -3.02
N LEU A 48 5.92 -13.63 -2.51
CA LEU A 48 6.56 -12.51 -1.81
C LEU A 48 6.68 -11.30 -2.74
N ILE A 49 7.16 -11.49 -3.96
CA ILE A 49 7.30 -10.44 -4.96
C ILE A 49 5.93 -9.80 -5.26
N LEU A 50 4.88 -10.61 -5.48
CA LEU A 50 3.52 -10.10 -5.68
C LEU A 50 3.00 -9.29 -4.48
N GLY A 51 3.33 -9.73 -3.27
CA GLY A 51 3.06 -8.99 -2.04
C GLY A 51 3.75 -7.62 -2.02
N ILE A 52 5.05 -7.58 -2.36
CA ILE A 52 5.83 -6.33 -2.44
C ILE A 52 5.25 -5.39 -3.50
N VAL A 53 4.95 -5.91 -4.71
CA VAL A 53 4.35 -5.12 -5.80
C VAL A 53 3.02 -4.51 -5.38
N SER A 54 2.16 -5.28 -4.70
CA SER A 54 0.88 -4.76 -4.19
C SER A 54 1.07 -3.62 -3.19
N LEU A 55 2.10 -3.70 -2.33
CA LEU A 55 2.40 -2.61 -1.40
C LEU A 55 2.93 -1.37 -2.10
N ILE A 56 3.75 -1.54 -3.14
CA ILE A 56 4.23 -0.43 -3.98
C ILE A 56 3.07 0.27 -4.68
N ILE A 57 2.10 -0.48 -5.22
CA ILE A 57 0.87 0.10 -5.80
C ILE A 57 0.13 0.93 -4.74
N SER A 58 -0.01 0.41 -3.52
CA SER A 58 -0.63 1.14 -2.40
C SER A 58 0.10 2.44 -2.08
N PHE A 59 1.44 2.42 -2.13
CA PHE A 59 2.27 3.59 -1.91
C PHE A 59 2.06 4.67 -2.98
N ILE A 60 2.07 4.27 -4.26
CA ILE A 60 1.83 5.17 -5.40
C ILE A 60 0.45 5.83 -5.28
N LEU A 61 -0.59 5.03 -5.06
CA LEU A 61 -1.96 5.52 -4.88
C LEU A 61 -2.09 6.48 -3.69
N THR A 62 -1.31 6.28 -2.63
CA THR A 62 -1.28 7.21 -1.49
C THR A 62 -0.62 8.54 -1.86
N GLY A 63 0.37 8.52 -2.77
CA GLY A 63 0.95 9.72 -3.37
C GLY A 63 -0.08 10.51 -4.18
N GLU A 64 -0.77 9.84 -5.09
CA GLU A 64 -1.83 10.45 -5.90
C GLU A 64 -2.96 11.02 -5.02
N LEU A 65 -3.36 10.29 -3.98
CA LEU A 65 -4.40 10.74 -3.05
C LEU A 65 -3.96 11.99 -2.27
N ARG A 66 -2.66 12.13 -2.00
CA ARG A 66 -2.09 13.31 -1.35
C ARG A 66 -2.12 14.51 -2.29
N GLU A 67 -1.60 14.37 -3.50
CA GLU A 67 -1.63 15.43 -4.53
C GLU A 67 -3.06 15.92 -4.74
N TYR A 68 -3.98 14.97 -4.90
CA TYR A 68 -5.41 15.25 -4.99
C TYR A 68 -5.95 16.05 -3.79
N SER A 69 -5.52 15.72 -2.57
CA SER A 69 -5.93 16.42 -1.36
C SER A 69 -5.36 17.83 -1.22
N GLU A 70 -4.18 18.08 -1.78
CA GLU A 70 -3.51 19.38 -1.75
C GLU A 70 -4.14 20.33 -2.78
N ASP A 71 -4.51 19.83 -3.96
CA ASP A 71 -5.13 20.61 -5.04
C ASP A 71 -6.59 20.98 -4.76
N ASN A 72 -7.31 20.19 -3.96
CA ASN A 72 -8.73 20.39 -3.67
C ASN A 72 -8.95 21.12 -2.34
N LYS A 73 -9.24 22.43 -2.40
CA LYS A 73 -9.55 23.29 -1.23
C LYS A 73 -10.75 22.83 -0.37
N ASN A 74 -11.56 21.89 -0.85
CA ASN A 74 -12.73 21.36 -0.13
C ASN A 74 -12.41 20.15 0.78
N ILE A 75 -11.18 19.63 0.78
CA ILE A 75 -10.82 18.47 1.59
C ILE A 75 -10.38 18.92 2.98
N SER A 76 -11.05 18.38 4.02
CA SER A 76 -10.77 18.67 5.43
C SER A 76 -9.32 18.34 5.80
N ASP A 77 -8.71 19.17 6.65
CA ASP A 77 -7.37 18.92 7.22
C ASP A 77 -7.26 17.55 7.92
N LYS A 78 -8.38 17.05 8.46
CA LYS A 78 -8.45 15.69 9.03
C LYS A 78 -8.16 14.61 7.99
N LEU A 79 -8.67 14.75 6.76
CA LEU A 79 -8.43 13.79 5.68
C LEU A 79 -6.97 13.83 5.22
N LYS A 80 -6.40 15.03 5.09
CA LYS A 80 -4.97 15.21 4.79
C LYS A 80 -4.08 14.52 5.83
N TYR A 81 -4.44 14.63 7.11
CA TYR A 81 -3.74 13.95 8.19
C TYR A 81 -3.85 12.42 8.08
N ILE A 82 -5.05 11.89 7.77
CA ILE A 82 -5.27 10.45 7.55
C ILE A 82 -4.40 9.93 6.39
N ILE A 83 -4.37 10.62 5.24
CA ILE A 83 -3.54 10.25 4.10
C ILE A 83 -2.05 10.20 4.51
N ARG A 84 -1.59 11.18 5.27
CA ARG A 84 -0.21 11.23 5.77
C ARG A 84 0.10 10.04 6.68
N MET A 85 -0.80 9.68 7.59
CA MET A 85 -0.65 8.48 8.42
C MET A 85 -0.58 7.20 7.59
N ILE A 86 -1.49 7.03 6.62
CA ILE A 86 -1.49 5.87 5.71
C ILE A 86 -0.15 5.75 4.99
N LYS A 87 0.38 6.88 4.48
CA LYS A 87 1.70 6.90 3.83
C LYS A 87 2.81 6.41 4.75
N TYR A 88 2.85 6.88 6.00
CA TYR A 88 3.87 6.43 6.95
C TYR A 88 3.74 4.96 7.30
N ILE A 89 2.51 4.45 7.46
CA ILE A 89 2.27 3.01 7.70
C ILE A 89 2.81 2.19 6.53
N ILE A 90 2.52 2.58 5.28
CA ILE A 90 3.01 1.87 4.10
C ILE A 90 4.54 1.92 4.01
N ILE A 91 5.17 3.06 4.33
CA ILE A 91 6.64 3.17 4.38
C ILE A 91 7.23 2.22 5.42
N ILE A 92 6.65 2.15 6.62
CA ILE A 92 7.10 1.23 7.68
C ILE A 92 7.00 -0.22 7.20
N LEU A 93 5.88 -0.59 6.57
CA LEU A 93 5.69 -1.92 6.00
C LEU A 93 6.73 -2.24 4.91
N LEU A 94 7.04 -1.28 4.03
CA LEU A 94 8.09 -1.43 3.01
C LEU A 94 9.47 -1.64 3.63
N ILE A 95 9.82 -0.88 4.67
CA ILE A 95 11.09 -1.05 5.40
C ILE A 95 11.16 -2.44 6.05
N MET A 96 10.08 -2.89 6.69
CA MET A 96 9.99 -4.23 7.28
C MET A 96 10.14 -5.33 6.22
N LEU A 97 9.49 -5.18 5.06
CA LEU A 97 9.61 -6.12 3.94
C LEU A 97 11.00 -6.14 3.33
N PHE A 98 11.63 -4.98 3.20
CA PHE A 98 12.99 -4.88 2.71
C PHE A 98 13.93 -5.62 3.66
N TYR A 99 13.84 -5.36 4.96
CA TYR A 99 14.63 -6.07 5.97
C TYR A 99 14.38 -7.59 5.94
N SER A 100 13.12 -8.01 5.90
CA SER A 100 12.75 -9.43 5.82
C SER A 100 13.32 -10.10 4.57
N SER A 101 13.24 -9.41 3.43
CA SER A 101 13.77 -9.89 2.16
C SER A 101 15.30 -10.02 2.19
N MET A 102 16.00 -9.00 2.70
CA MET A 102 17.47 -9.02 2.87
C MET A 102 17.93 -10.18 3.76
N ARG A 103 17.17 -10.47 4.83
CA ARG A 103 17.41 -11.62 5.70
C ARG A 103 17.17 -12.94 4.98
N ARG A 104 16.08 -13.05 4.22
CA ARG A 104 15.73 -14.25 3.44
C ARG A 104 16.80 -14.59 2.39
N PHE A 105 17.37 -13.58 1.75
CA PHE A 105 18.44 -13.75 0.75
C PHE A 105 19.85 -13.85 1.38
N GLY A 106 19.96 -13.89 2.72
CA GLY A 106 21.23 -14.07 3.41
C GLY A 106 22.18 -12.88 3.33
N ILE A 107 21.69 -11.69 2.95
CA ILE A 107 22.48 -10.46 2.90
C ILE A 107 22.70 -9.91 4.32
N ILE A 108 21.71 -10.10 5.19
CA ILE A 108 21.73 -9.72 6.61
C ILE A 108 21.47 -10.98 7.44
N LYS A 109 22.20 -11.15 8.55
CA LYS A 109 22.03 -12.28 9.49
C LYS A 109 20.77 -12.12 10.35
#